data_AF-A0A6I7NNS2-F1
#
_entry.id   AF-A0A6I7NNS2-F1
#
_cell.length_a   1.000
_cell.length_b   1.000
_cell.length_c   1.000
_cell.angle_alpha   90.00
_cell.angle_beta   90.00
_cell.angle_gamma   90.00
#
_symmetry.space_group_name_H-M   'P 1'
#
loop_
_entity.id
_entity.type
_entity.pdbx_description
1 polymer ?
#
loop_
_entity_poly.entity_id
_entity_poly.type
_entity_poly.pdbx_seq_one_letter_code
_entity_poly.pdbx_strand_id
1 'polypeptide(L)'
;MNLDNTIEVLNENQRQTLLPILRKSFGLFGYFMAFDVGDYTLVYKEEETILGGIVCGTINLQEGRKLGMIKYLFTHPDAQGRGIAGRLFAAAMDHFENAGYAEVAGCVEGHNTASSNLFAQHGFALRSTADQYHRYQKALPKVWFKGNHLVDIGYFWWSKALQDTMPATPDDRHAKPLGAWWVQVLFHAVLIVLLMLRQGWRLHVHIIWLAPVIAALLFALKFGPMLLAARRLKFKVVYRYWESGMILATAITLFFSGVFVTFGGLYPNKAVWREDHEKQTLFKMTLPSVLVLLTASAVAVFLFPLYRPNNPRLIELMGLFRFIIPYAIFFDLLLGIAPANAMGGGRIRRVNPVLWAVLLAISAVLMVVQFIT
;
A
#
# COMPACT_ATOMS: atom_id res chain seq x y z
N MET A 1 -11.86 32.18 14.94
CA MET A 1 -11.77 30.73 15.21
C MET A 1 -11.10 30.59 16.57
N ASN A 2 -11.83 30.20 17.62
CA ASN A 2 -11.21 29.91 18.93
C ASN A 2 -10.67 28.49 18.84
N LEU A 3 -9.40 28.35 18.43
CA LEU A 3 -8.69 27.10 18.62
C LEU A 3 -8.65 26.83 20.13
N ASP A 4 -8.76 25.56 20.52
CA ASP A 4 -8.33 25.11 21.85
C ASP A 4 -6.95 25.76 22.13
N ASN A 5 -6.72 26.36 23.30
CA ASN A 5 -5.49 27.10 23.62
C ASN A 5 -4.21 26.24 23.46
N THR A 6 -4.37 24.94 23.22
CA THR A 6 -3.34 23.94 22.97
C THR A 6 -3.05 23.67 21.49
N ILE A 7 -3.85 24.16 20.53
CA ILE A 7 -3.63 23.97 19.10
C ILE A 7 -3.25 25.30 18.44
N GLU A 8 -2.08 25.33 17.79
CA GLU A 8 -1.61 26.50 17.04
C GLU A 8 -1.15 26.13 15.63
N VAL A 9 -1.10 27.13 14.75
CA VAL A 9 -0.48 27.00 13.44
C VAL A 9 1.03 27.00 13.64
N LEU A 10 1.71 25.99 13.09
CA LEU A 10 3.17 25.87 13.13
C LEU A 10 3.80 27.11 12.48
N ASN A 11 4.68 27.78 13.20
CA ASN A 11 5.47 28.87 12.65
C ASN A 11 6.76 28.34 11.97
N GLU A 12 7.37 29.12 11.07
CA GLU A 12 8.58 28.69 10.34
C GLU A 12 9.74 28.31 11.28
N ASN A 13 9.89 29.04 12.38
CA ASN A 13 10.94 28.81 13.38
C ASN A 13 10.79 27.47 14.12
N GLN A 14 9.56 26.95 14.22
CA GLN A 14 9.26 25.67 14.84
C GLN A 14 9.45 24.48 13.90
N ARG A 15 9.65 24.69 12.59
CA ARG A 15 9.74 23.57 11.63
C ARG A 15 10.86 22.58 12.00
N GLN A 16 11.98 23.06 12.50
CA GLN A 16 13.10 22.21 12.95
C GLN A 16 12.74 21.38 14.20
N THR A 17 11.81 21.87 15.04
CA THR A 17 11.37 21.19 16.26
C THR A 17 10.46 19.99 15.98
N LEU A 18 9.91 19.86 14.75
CA LEU A 18 9.12 18.70 14.34
C LEU A 18 9.98 17.48 14.03
N LEU A 19 11.21 17.66 13.57
CA LEU A 19 12.06 16.55 13.11
C LEU A 19 12.27 15.46 14.18
N PRO A 20 12.59 15.79 15.45
CA PRO A 20 12.71 14.76 16.49
C PRO A 20 11.42 13.95 16.69
N ILE A 21 10.26 14.60 16.64
CA ILE A 21 8.96 13.96 16.83
C ILE A 21 8.65 13.06 15.63
N LEU A 22 8.81 13.58 14.40
CA LEU A 22 8.62 12.82 13.18
C LEU A 22 9.52 11.57 13.13
N ARG A 23 10.78 11.69 13.55
CA ARG A 23 11.69 10.54 13.66
C ARG A 23 11.22 9.51 14.68
N LYS A 24 10.71 9.95 15.84
CA LYS A 24 10.14 9.04 16.84
C LYS A 24 8.86 8.36 16.34
N SER A 25 8.01 9.08 15.61
CA SER A 25 6.72 8.58 15.13
C SER A 25 6.85 7.70 13.88
N PHE A 26 7.79 7.98 12.98
CA PHE A 26 7.90 7.33 11.65
C PHE A 26 9.28 6.69 11.38
N GLY A 27 10.20 6.68 12.35
CA GLY A 27 11.54 6.14 12.19
C GLY A 27 12.37 6.88 11.13
N LEU A 28 13.11 6.14 10.31
CA LEU A 28 13.92 6.70 9.22
C LEU A 28 13.09 7.50 8.20
N PHE A 29 11.82 7.13 8.01
CA PHE A 29 10.94 7.83 7.08
C PHE A 29 10.54 9.23 7.57
N GLY A 30 10.60 9.47 8.90
CA GLY A 30 10.35 10.78 9.49
C GLY A 30 11.29 11.87 8.98
N TYR A 31 12.51 11.52 8.55
CA TYR A 31 13.42 12.47 7.91
C TYR A 31 12.88 13.01 6.59
N PHE A 32 12.35 12.15 5.72
CA PHE A 32 11.80 12.56 4.44
C PHE A 32 10.52 13.39 4.62
N MET A 33 9.69 13.02 5.59
CA MET A 33 8.46 13.76 5.91
C MET A 33 8.73 15.18 6.41
N ALA A 34 9.83 15.43 7.13
CA ALA A 34 10.18 16.76 7.64
C ALA A 34 10.47 17.80 6.54
N PHE A 35 10.78 17.36 5.32
CA PHE A 35 10.97 18.25 4.18
C PHE A 35 9.65 18.72 3.54
N ASP A 36 8.54 18.03 3.79
CA ASP A 36 7.22 18.33 3.22
C ASP A 36 6.20 18.76 4.30
N VAL A 37 6.59 19.74 5.12
CA VAL A 37 5.70 20.43 6.05
C VAL A 37 5.01 21.54 5.25
N GLY A 38 3.79 21.26 4.79
CA GLY A 38 3.03 22.15 3.90
C GLY A 38 2.64 23.49 4.54
N ASP A 39 2.04 24.36 3.72
CA ASP A 39 1.73 25.76 4.05
C ASP A 39 0.77 25.93 5.24
N TYR A 40 0.03 24.88 5.59
CA TYR A 40 -0.84 24.86 6.76
C TYR A 40 -0.55 23.62 7.59
N THR A 41 0.12 23.78 8.72
CA THR A 41 0.40 22.70 9.67
C THR A 41 -0.09 23.12 11.03
N LEU A 42 -0.91 22.29 11.68
CA LEU A 42 -1.33 22.51 13.06
C LEU A 42 -0.49 21.65 13.98
N VAL A 43 -0.12 22.20 15.13
CA VAL A 43 0.57 21.48 16.20
C VAL A 43 -0.26 21.52 17.47
N TYR A 44 -0.19 20.44 18.24
CA TYR A 44 -0.72 20.40 19.58
C TYR A 44 0.43 20.58 20.57
N LYS A 45 0.32 21.60 21.42
CA LYS A 45 1.31 21.96 22.41
C LYS A 45 0.74 21.91 23.82
N GLU A 46 1.58 21.44 24.73
CA GLU A 46 1.42 21.62 26.17
C GLU A 46 2.67 22.31 26.67
N GLU A 47 2.48 23.46 27.33
CA GLU A 47 3.57 24.39 27.67
C GLU A 47 4.35 24.78 26.39
N GLU A 48 5.62 24.40 26.28
CA GLU A 48 6.46 24.64 25.09
C GLU A 48 6.77 23.35 24.30
N THR A 49 6.18 22.23 24.70
CA THR A 49 6.47 20.93 24.08
C THR A 49 5.40 20.59 23.04
N ILE A 50 5.83 20.39 21.79
CA ILE A 50 4.97 19.85 20.74
C ILE A 50 4.76 18.36 21.00
N LEU A 51 3.50 17.95 21.15
CA LEU A 51 3.12 16.56 21.40
C LEU A 51 2.44 15.90 20.19
N GLY A 52 2.13 16.66 19.15
CA GLY A 52 1.59 16.12 17.90
C GLY A 52 1.46 17.20 16.83
N GLY A 53 1.20 16.77 15.61
CA GLY A 53 0.96 17.67 14.50
C GLY A 53 0.18 17.02 13.36
N ILE A 54 -0.51 17.86 12.59
CA ILE A 54 -1.18 17.49 11.35
C ILE A 54 -0.72 18.42 10.24
N VAL A 55 -0.11 17.82 9.21
CA VAL A 55 0.39 18.53 8.05
C VAL A 55 -0.68 18.51 6.97
N CYS A 56 -1.14 19.70 6.60
CA CYS A 56 -2.14 19.89 5.55
C CYS A 56 -1.50 20.42 4.27
N GLY A 57 -2.18 20.20 3.15
CA GLY A 57 -1.80 20.73 1.85
C GLY A 57 -3.00 21.08 0.99
N THR A 58 -2.74 21.79 -0.09
CA THR A 58 -3.75 22.26 -1.03
C THR A 58 -3.41 21.83 -2.45
N ILE A 59 -4.42 21.30 -3.15
CA ILE A 59 -4.31 20.99 -4.57
C ILE A 59 -5.44 21.72 -5.29
N ASN A 60 -5.07 22.69 -6.12
CA ASN A 60 -6.02 23.34 -7.03
C ASN A 60 -6.39 22.38 -8.16
N LEU A 61 -7.69 22.12 -8.28
CA LEU A 61 -8.34 21.32 -9.32
C LEU A 61 -8.95 22.23 -10.38
N GLN A 62 -9.62 21.64 -11.37
CA GLN A 62 -10.35 22.38 -12.40
C GLN A 62 -11.55 23.15 -11.80
N GLU A 63 -12.02 24.17 -12.53
CA GLU A 63 -13.19 24.98 -12.16
C GLU A 63 -13.05 25.70 -10.80
N GLY A 64 -11.81 26.00 -10.39
CA GLY A 64 -11.52 26.69 -9.14
C GLY A 64 -11.71 25.84 -7.88
N ARG A 65 -12.05 24.55 -8.02
CA ARG A 65 -12.20 23.63 -6.88
C ARG A 65 -10.87 23.43 -6.16
N LYS A 66 -10.91 23.37 -4.83
CA LYS A 66 -9.75 23.09 -3.97
C LYS A 66 -9.92 21.72 -3.29
N LEU A 67 -8.87 20.91 -3.38
CA LEU A 67 -8.72 19.66 -2.63
C LEU A 67 -7.78 19.87 -1.45
N GLY A 68 -8.29 19.62 -0.25
CA GLY A 68 -7.52 19.61 0.99
C GLY A 68 -6.84 18.26 1.12
N MET A 69 -5.57 18.27 1.51
CA MET A 69 -4.79 17.05 1.71
C MET A 69 -4.37 16.95 3.16
N ILE A 70 -4.69 15.85 3.83
CA ILE A 70 -4.07 15.44 5.09
C ILE A 70 -2.86 14.58 4.71
N LYS A 71 -1.66 15.16 4.78
CA LYS A 71 -0.42 14.49 4.37
C LYS A 71 0.07 13.53 5.45
N TYR A 72 0.25 14.06 6.66
CA TYR A 72 0.72 13.30 7.81
C TYR A 72 0.03 13.77 9.08
N LEU A 73 -0.31 12.83 9.93
CA LEU A 73 -0.81 13.06 11.28
C LEU A 73 0.03 12.24 12.24
N PHE A 74 0.56 12.87 13.27
CA PHE A 74 1.43 12.22 14.23
C PHE A 74 1.21 12.72 15.64
N THR A 75 1.44 11.82 16.57
CA THR A 75 1.46 12.10 18.01
C THR A 75 2.77 11.54 18.55
N HIS A 76 3.40 12.29 19.45
CA HIS A 76 4.55 11.82 20.21
C HIS A 76 4.19 10.48 20.89
N PRO A 77 5.05 9.45 20.85
CA PRO A 77 4.73 8.13 21.40
C PRO A 77 4.17 8.17 22.83
N ASP A 78 4.80 8.98 23.70
CA ASP A 78 4.40 9.11 25.11
C ASP A 78 3.09 9.89 25.32
N ALA A 79 2.57 10.53 24.27
CA ALA A 79 1.32 11.29 24.29
C ALA A 79 0.18 10.58 23.52
N GLN A 80 0.42 9.37 23.00
CA GLN A 80 -0.61 8.58 22.33
C GLN A 80 -1.74 8.18 23.30
N GLY A 81 -2.94 7.96 22.76
CA GLY A 81 -4.12 7.63 23.58
C GLY A 81 -4.78 8.82 24.30
N ARG A 82 -4.16 10.01 24.29
CA ARG A 82 -4.69 11.24 24.93
C ARG A 82 -5.69 12.05 24.08
N GLY A 83 -6.17 11.50 22.97
CA GLY A 83 -7.12 12.18 22.06
C GLY A 83 -6.53 13.29 21.17
N ILE A 84 -5.22 13.57 21.27
CA ILE A 84 -4.53 14.64 20.51
C ILE A 84 -4.78 14.55 19.00
N ALA A 85 -4.63 13.35 18.43
CA ALA A 85 -4.82 13.14 16.99
C ALA A 85 -6.23 13.50 16.52
N GLY A 86 -7.26 13.20 17.32
CA GLY A 86 -8.65 13.53 17.02
C GLY A 86 -8.90 15.03 17.05
N ARG A 87 -8.34 15.75 18.05
CA ARG A 87 -8.46 17.22 18.13
C ARG A 87 -7.77 17.93 16.98
N LEU A 88 -6.55 17.50 16.63
CA LEU A 88 -5.83 18.02 15.46
C LEU A 88 -6.58 17.76 14.16
N PHE A 89 -7.15 16.55 14.01
CA PHE A 89 -7.94 16.20 12.83
C PHE A 89 -9.19 17.08 12.72
N ALA A 90 -9.94 17.26 13.81
CA ALA A 90 -11.11 18.14 13.84
C ALA A 90 -10.75 19.58 13.46
N ALA A 91 -9.70 20.15 14.05
CA ALA A 91 -9.25 21.50 13.73
C ALA A 91 -8.83 21.66 12.26
N ALA A 92 -8.19 20.65 11.66
CA ALA A 92 -7.87 20.65 10.23
C ALA A 92 -9.12 20.57 9.34
N MET A 93 -10.11 19.76 9.73
CA MET A 93 -11.39 19.69 9.01
C MET A 93 -12.13 21.03 9.06
N ASP A 94 -12.20 21.66 10.23
CA ASP A 94 -12.81 23.00 10.38
C ASP A 94 -12.10 24.02 9.48
N HIS A 95 -10.76 23.95 9.37
CA HIS A 95 -10.02 24.81 8.45
C HIS A 95 -10.44 24.59 6.99
N PHE A 96 -10.48 23.34 6.53
CA PHE A 96 -10.86 23.04 5.15
C PHE A 96 -12.30 23.45 4.84
N GLU A 97 -13.24 23.24 5.76
CA GLU A 97 -14.63 23.65 5.61
C GLU A 97 -14.76 25.18 5.52
N ASN A 98 -14.16 25.91 6.48
CA ASN A 98 -14.22 27.37 6.50
C ASN A 98 -13.48 28.04 5.32
N ALA A 99 -12.42 27.41 4.81
CA ALA A 99 -11.69 27.89 3.64
C ALA A 99 -12.32 27.50 2.30
N GLY A 100 -13.50 26.88 2.32
CA GLY A 100 -14.31 26.59 1.13
C GLY A 100 -13.71 25.49 0.24
N TYR A 101 -13.02 24.50 0.82
CA TYR A 101 -12.55 23.35 0.07
C TYR A 101 -13.73 22.48 -0.39
N ALA A 102 -13.61 21.88 -1.57
CA ALA A 102 -14.66 21.02 -2.13
C ALA A 102 -14.59 19.59 -1.58
N GLU A 103 -13.38 19.12 -1.30
CA GLU A 103 -13.09 17.76 -0.84
C GLU A 103 -11.83 17.78 0.02
N VAL A 104 -11.73 16.83 0.95
CA VAL A 104 -10.51 16.53 1.71
C VAL A 104 -10.14 15.09 1.46
N ALA A 105 -8.85 14.82 1.28
CA ALA A 105 -8.33 13.48 1.08
C ALA A 105 -7.03 13.21 1.86
N GLY A 106 -6.69 11.94 1.99
CA GLY A 106 -5.43 11.49 2.57
C GLY A 106 -5.12 10.05 2.20
N CYS A 107 -3.84 9.71 2.21
CA CYS A 107 -3.36 8.35 1.96
C CYS A 107 -3.08 7.66 3.29
N VAL A 108 -3.71 6.51 3.51
CA VAL A 108 -3.54 5.76 4.76
C VAL A 108 -3.13 4.32 4.47
N GLU A 109 -2.04 3.87 5.09
CA GLU A 109 -1.60 2.48 5.02
C GLU A 109 -2.67 1.54 5.57
N GLY A 110 -2.91 0.43 4.87
CA GLY A 110 -4.02 -0.46 5.14
C GLY A 110 -4.01 -1.13 6.51
N HIS A 111 -2.86 -1.29 7.16
CA HIS A 111 -2.72 -1.81 8.52
C HIS A 111 -2.59 -0.71 9.59
N ASN A 112 -2.42 0.56 9.21
CA ASN A 112 -2.49 1.72 10.10
C ASN A 112 -3.95 1.97 10.52
N THR A 113 -4.44 1.08 11.39
CA THR A 113 -5.80 1.08 11.89
C THR A 113 -6.13 2.31 12.72
N ALA A 114 -5.15 2.90 13.42
CA ALA A 114 -5.36 4.14 14.14
C ALA A 114 -5.79 5.27 13.20
N SER A 115 -5.08 5.46 12.09
CA SER A 115 -5.39 6.50 11.12
C SER A 115 -6.64 6.17 10.29
N SER A 116 -6.77 4.94 9.79
CA SER A 116 -7.92 4.57 8.96
C SER A 116 -9.25 4.59 9.75
N ASN A 117 -9.24 4.19 11.03
CA ASN A 117 -10.40 4.33 11.89
C ASN A 117 -10.75 5.80 12.15
N LEU A 118 -9.75 6.67 12.34
CA LEU A 118 -9.98 8.10 12.53
C LEU A 118 -10.64 8.72 11.28
N PHE A 119 -10.13 8.41 10.09
CA PHE A 119 -10.74 8.83 8.82
C PHE A 119 -12.18 8.32 8.70
N ALA A 120 -12.41 7.02 8.94
CA ALA A 120 -13.74 6.42 8.86
C ALA A 120 -14.74 7.06 9.85
N GLN A 121 -14.31 7.36 11.07
CA GLN A 121 -15.13 8.03 12.10
C GLN A 121 -15.53 9.46 11.70
N HIS A 122 -14.73 10.13 10.88
CA HIS A 122 -15.00 11.48 10.38
C HIS A 122 -15.72 11.50 9.01
N GLY A 123 -16.22 10.35 8.56
CA GLY A 123 -17.01 10.24 7.33
C GLY A 123 -16.21 10.13 6.04
N PHE A 124 -14.90 9.87 6.12
CA PHE A 124 -14.11 9.54 4.92
C PHE A 124 -14.44 8.13 4.45
N ALA A 125 -14.39 7.94 3.13
CA ALA A 125 -14.48 6.61 2.52
C ALA A 125 -13.24 6.30 1.69
N LEU A 126 -12.94 5.00 1.61
CA LEU A 126 -11.99 4.46 0.65
C LEU A 126 -12.50 4.70 -0.78
N ARG A 127 -11.59 5.03 -1.69
CA ARG A 127 -11.89 5.30 -3.10
C ARG A 127 -11.26 4.27 -4.01
N SER A 128 -12.06 3.71 -4.91
CA SER A 128 -11.55 2.91 -6.01
C SER A 128 -10.76 3.78 -7.00
N THR A 129 -9.84 3.19 -7.78
CA THR A 129 -9.15 3.92 -8.85
C THR A 129 -10.13 4.55 -9.85
N ALA A 130 -11.24 3.86 -10.13
CA ALA A 130 -12.27 4.37 -11.03
C ALA A 130 -12.92 5.64 -10.47
N ASP A 131 -13.26 5.65 -9.18
CA ASP A 131 -13.80 6.85 -8.51
C ASP A 131 -12.79 8.00 -8.51
N GLN A 132 -11.52 7.70 -8.22
CA GLN A 132 -10.46 8.71 -8.26
C GLN A 132 -10.30 9.30 -9.68
N TYR A 133 -10.35 8.46 -10.72
CA TYR A 133 -10.33 8.92 -12.11
C TYR A 133 -11.54 9.78 -12.45
N HIS A 134 -12.75 9.38 -12.06
CA HIS A 134 -13.95 10.18 -12.30
C HIS A 134 -13.91 11.55 -11.58
N ARG A 135 -13.38 11.60 -10.37
CA ARG A 135 -13.29 12.83 -9.56
C ARG A 135 -12.23 13.81 -10.04
N TYR A 136 -11.04 13.30 -10.37
CA TYR A 136 -9.87 14.13 -10.64
C TYR A 136 -9.50 14.20 -12.13
N GLN A 137 -9.96 13.25 -12.93
CA GLN A 137 -9.75 13.19 -14.38
C GLN A 137 -8.27 13.41 -14.74
N LYS A 138 -7.97 14.38 -15.62
CA LYS A 138 -6.60 14.72 -16.04
C LYS A 138 -5.71 15.23 -14.90
N ALA A 139 -6.28 15.66 -13.78
CA ALA A 139 -5.51 16.08 -12.61
C ALA A 139 -5.06 14.90 -11.73
N LEU A 140 -5.53 13.66 -11.97
CA LEU A 140 -5.20 12.50 -11.15
C LEU A 140 -3.69 12.30 -10.94
N PRO A 141 -2.81 12.37 -11.96
CA PRO A 141 -1.37 12.22 -11.74
C PRO A 141 -0.78 13.30 -10.81
N LYS A 142 -1.26 14.54 -10.93
CA LYS A 142 -0.87 15.66 -10.04
C LYS A 142 -1.36 15.42 -8.62
N VAL A 143 -2.59 14.91 -8.47
CA VAL A 143 -3.19 14.56 -7.17
C VAL A 143 -2.38 13.46 -6.49
N TRP A 144 -2.05 12.39 -7.21
CA TRP A 144 -1.21 11.32 -6.68
C TRP A 144 0.19 11.79 -6.34
N PHE A 145 0.84 12.60 -7.19
CA PHE A 145 2.17 13.14 -6.90
C PHE A 145 2.15 14.01 -5.63
N LYS A 146 1.25 15.00 -5.55
CA LYS A 146 1.17 15.92 -4.40
C LYS A 146 0.61 15.28 -3.13
N GLY A 147 -0.14 14.19 -3.26
CA GLY A 147 -0.67 13.38 -2.17
C GLY A 147 0.24 12.22 -1.75
N ASN A 148 1.46 12.13 -2.31
CA ASN A 148 2.43 11.07 -2.04
C ASN A 148 1.91 9.64 -2.34
N HIS A 149 1.00 9.49 -3.32
CA HIS A 149 0.34 8.23 -3.69
C HIS A 149 0.93 7.52 -4.92
N LEU A 150 2.22 7.73 -5.22
CA LEU A 150 2.86 7.14 -6.40
C LEU A 150 3.59 5.83 -6.10
N VAL A 151 4.19 5.71 -4.92
CA VAL A 151 5.09 4.59 -4.55
C VAL A 151 4.81 4.04 -3.15
N ASP A 152 3.72 4.48 -2.52
CA ASP A 152 3.27 4.11 -1.18
C ASP A 152 2.51 2.78 -1.21
N ILE A 153 3.26 1.68 -1.32
CA ILE A 153 2.69 0.33 -1.37
C ILE A 153 1.87 0.04 -0.11
N GLY A 154 0.63 -0.42 -0.29
CA GLY A 154 -0.23 -0.77 0.84
C GLY A 154 -1.13 0.36 1.33
N TYR A 155 -1.03 1.55 0.72
CA TYR A 155 -1.82 2.71 1.08
C TYR A 155 -3.08 2.78 0.23
N PHE A 156 -4.11 3.36 0.81
CA PHE A 156 -5.37 3.59 0.14
C PHE A 156 -5.74 5.06 0.18
N TRP A 157 -6.36 5.52 -0.91
CA TRP A 157 -6.90 6.85 -1.01
C TRP A 157 -8.22 6.96 -0.24
N TRP A 158 -8.25 7.78 0.80
CA TRP A 158 -9.45 8.15 1.53
C TRP A 158 -9.88 9.55 1.15
N SER A 159 -11.18 9.77 0.94
CA SER A 159 -11.68 11.14 0.78
C SER A 159 -13.10 11.36 1.29
N LYS A 160 -13.37 12.62 1.64
CA LYS A 160 -14.66 13.14 2.10
C LYS A 160 -15.00 14.39 1.29
N ALA A 161 -16.17 14.41 0.67
CA ALA A 161 -16.72 15.62 0.08
C ALA A 161 -17.16 16.59 1.18
N LEU A 162 -16.83 17.87 1.02
CA LEU A 162 -17.27 18.94 1.93
C LEU A 162 -18.39 19.80 1.34
N GLN A 163 -18.60 19.72 0.03
CA GLN A 163 -19.63 20.46 -0.68
C GLN A 163 -20.61 19.49 -1.36
N ASP A 164 -21.90 19.80 -1.28
CA ASP A 164 -23.00 18.97 -1.82
C ASP A 164 -22.97 18.83 -3.35
N THR A 165 -22.23 19.71 -4.04
CA THR A 165 -22.05 19.65 -5.49
C THR A 165 -21.18 18.47 -5.94
N MET A 166 -20.48 17.82 -5.01
CA MET A 166 -19.68 16.64 -5.31
C MET A 166 -20.55 15.40 -5.34
N PRO A 167 -20.42 14.52 -6.35
CA PRO A 167 -21.19 13.29 -6.42
C PRO A 167 -21.02 12.50 -5.12
N ALA A 168 -22.15 12.02 -4.61
CA ALA A 168 -22.24 11.26 -3.37
C ALA A 168 -21.17 10.18 -3.35
N THR A 169 -20.52 10.05 -2.20
CA THR A 169 -19.40 9.14 -1.98
C THR A 169 -19.85 7.70 -2.20
N PRO A 170 -19.50 7.03 -3.33
CA PRO A 170 -19.74 5.60 -3.44
C PRO A 170 -18.84 4.95 -2.42
N ASP A 171 -19.44 4.10 -1.62
CA ASP A 171 -18.74 3.41 -0.57
C ASP A 171 -18.08 2.16 -1.13
N ASP A 172 -16.79 2.27 -1.43
CA ASP A 172 -15.97 1.18 -1.99
C ASP A 172 -15.75 0.03 -0.97
N ARG A 173 -16.39 0.07 0.20
CA ARG A 173 -16.61 -1.12 1.05
C ARG A 173 -17.37 -2.23 0.31
N HIS A 174 -18.08 -1.92 -0.77
CA HIS A 174 -18.89 -2.86 -1.55
C HIS A 174 -18.32 -3.19 -2.94
N ALA A 175 -17.09 -2.74 -3.27
CA ALA A 175 -16.43 -3.11 -4.51
C ALA A 175 -16.44 -4.64 -4.69
N LYS A 176 -16.77 -5.11 -5.90
CA LYS A 176 -16.78 -6.55 -6.21
C LYS A 176 -15.35 -7.09 -6.11
N PRO A 177 -15.00 -7.87 -5.08
CA PRO A 177 -13.61 -8.25 -4.80
C PRO A 177 -13.00 -9.11 -5.92
N LEU A 178 -13.83 -9.82 -6.67
CA LEU A 178 -13.42 -10.60 -7.84
C LEU A 178 -12.96 -9.72 -9.00
N GLY A 179 -13.58 -8.56 -9.21
CA GLY A 179 -13.19 -7.64 -10.29
C GLY A 179 -11.80 -7.05 -10.03
N ALA A 180 -11.59 -6.57 -8.80
CA ALA A 180 -10.30 -6.08 -8.33
C ALA A 180 -9.16 -7.11 -8.52
N TRP A 181 -9.42 -8.38 -8.22
CA TRP A 181 -8.44 -9.46 -8.38
C TRP A 181 -8.06 -9.68 -9.84
N TRP A 182 -9.05 -9.75 -10.74
CA TRP A 182 -8.79 -9.93 -12.17
C TRP A 182 -8.09 -8.73 -12.81
N VAL A 183 -8.41 -7.51 -12.40
CA VAL A 183 -7.66 -6.31 -12.83
C VAL A 183 -6.18 -6.47 -12.51
N GLN A 184 -5.84 -6.93 -11.30
CA GLN A 184 -4.45 -7.11 -10.91
C GLN A 184 -3.75 -8.23 -11.69
N VAL A 185 -4.43 -9.35 -11.93
CA VAL A 185 -3.90 -10.47 -12.73
C VAL A 185 -3.63 -10.04 -14.16
N LEU A 186 -4.60 -9.38 -14.81
CA LEU A 186 -4.45 -8.90 -16.19
C LEU A 186 -3.36 -7.84 -16.29
N PHE A 187 -3.24 -6.95 -15.31
CA PHE A 187 -2.16 -5.99 -15.25
C PHE A 187 -0.77 -6.66 -15.23
N HIS A 188 -0.57 -7.67 -14.37
CA HIS A 188 0.71 -8.40 -14.35
C HIS A 188 0.93 -9.23 -15.60
N ALA A 189 -0.13 -9.75 -16.23
CA ALA A 189 0.00 -10.41 -17.53
C ALA A 189 0.59 -9.44 -18.57
N VAL A 190 0.11 -8.19 -18.62
CA VAL A 190 0.68 -7.15 -19.50
C VAL A 190 2.14 -6.87 -19.14
N LEU A 191 2.48 -6.76 -17.85
CA LEU A 191 3.88 -6.55 -17.44
C LEU A 191 4.80 -7.71 -17.82
N ILE A 192 4.32 -8.96 -17.73
CA ILE A 192 5.07 -10.14 -18.17
C ILE A 192 5.34 -10.07 -19.68
N VAL A 193 4.33 -9.75 -20.49
CA VAL A 193 4.51 -9.57 -21.95
C VAL A 193 5.52 -8.46 -22.24
N LEU A 194 5.39 -7.32 -21.56
CA LEU A 194 6.30 -6.17 -21.71
C LEU A 194 7.74 -6.51 -21.32
N LEU A 195 7.94 -7.24 -20.21
CA LEU A 195 9.23 -7.74 -19.79
C LEU A 195 9.87 -8.62 -20.87
N MET A 196 9.12 -9.57 -21.42
CA MET A 196 9.61 -10.47 -22.47
C MET A 196 10.04 -9.67 -23.71
N LEU A 197 9.23 -8.70 -24.15
CA LEU A 197 9.58 -7.80 -25.24
C LEU A 197 10.88 -7.02 -24.97
N ARG A 198 11.04 -6.51 -23.75
CA ARG A 198 12.27 -5.80 -23.33
C ARG A 198 13.51 -6.68 -23.29
N GLN A 199 13.33 -7.99 -23.11
CA GLN A 199 14.40 -8.98 -23.17
C GLN A 199 14.66 -9.49 -24.60
N GLY A 200 14.04 -8.88 -25.62
CA GLY A 200 14.25 -9.23 -27.03
C GLY A 200 13.43 -10.43 -27.51
N TRP A 201 12.47 -10.92 -26.73
CA TRP A 201 11.60 -12.01 -27.15
C TRP A 201 10.67 -11.55 -28.27
N ARG A 202 10.43 -12.42 -29.25
CA ARG A 202 9.44 -12.17 -30.29
C ARG A 202 8.05 -12.40 -29.74
N LEU A 203 7.13 -11.47 -30.00
CA LEU A 203 5.73 -11.62 -29.58
C LEU A 203 5.04 -12.67 -30.45
N HIS A 204 4.69 -13.79 -29.83
CA HIS A 204 3.87 -14.83 -30.42
C HIS A 204 2.50 -14.85 -29.77
N VAL A 205 1.46 -15.24 -30.53
CA VAL A 205 0.08 -15.27 -30.03
C VAL A 205 -0.06 -16.13 -28.77
N HIS A 206 0.70 -17.22 -28.64
CA HIS A 206 0.63 -18.07 -27.45
C HIS A 206 1.14 -17.39 -26.17
N ILE A 207 2.06 -16.41 -26.28
CA ILE A 207 2.59 -15.65 -25.13
C ILE A 207 1.48 -14.77 -24.53
N ILE A 208 0.63 -14.19 -25.39
CA ILE A 208 -0.53 -13.38 -24.96
C ILE A 208 -1.49 -14.20 -24.11
N TRP A 209 -1.65 -15.49 -24.40
CA TRP A 209 -2.47 -16.42 -23.60
C TRP A 209 -1.74 -16.98 -22.38
N LEU A 210 -0.42 -17.18 -22.47
CA LEU A 210 0.38 -17.75 -21.38
C LEU A 210 0.56 -16.77 -20.22
N ALA A 211 0.75 -15.48 -20.50
CA ALA A 211 1.01 -14.49 -19.45
C ALA A 211 -0.14 -14.35 -18.42
N PRO A 212 -1.43 -14.29 -18.80
CA PRO A 212 -2.55 -14.35 -17.86
C PRO A 212 -2.57 -15.61 -17.00
N VAL A 213 -2.20 -16.77 -17.58
CA VAL A 213 -2.15 -18.05 -16.84
C VAL A 213 -1.05 -18.01 -15.78
N ILE A 214 0.14 -17.51 -16.13
CA ILE A 214 1.26 -17.35 -15.19
C ILE A 214 0.88 -16.40 -14.06
N ALA A 215 0.33 -15.22 -14.40
CA ALA A 215 -0.11 -14.25 -13.42
C ALA A 215 -1.20 -14.83 -12.50
N ALA A 216 -2.21 -15.51 -13.06
CA ALA A 216 -3.27 -16.15 -12.28
C ALA A 216 -2.72 -17.25 -11.37
N LEU A 217 -1.79 -18.09 -11.85
CA LEU A 217 -1.15 -19.14 -11.05
C LEU A 217 -0.37 -18.55 -9.87
N LEU A 218 0.42 -17.50 -10.12
CA LEU A 218 1.18 -16.82 -9.08
C LEU A 218 0.26 -16.22 -8.00
N PHE A 219 -0.84 -15.58 -8.41
CA PHE A 219 -1.84 -15.05 -7.50
C PHE A 219 -2.61 -16.15 -6.77
N ALA A 220 -2.88 -17.30 -7.41
CA ALA A 220 -3.51 -18.44 -6.78
C ALA A 220 -2.59 -19.08 -5.72
N LEU A 221 -1.29 -19.20 -5.98
CA LEU A 221 -0.30 -19.66 -5.00
C LEU A 221 -0.19 -18.70 -3.82
N LYS A 222 -0.27 -17.39 -4.06
CA LYS A 222 -0.31 -16.38 -3.01
C LYS A 222 -1.59 -16.49 -2.19
N PHE A 223 -2.76 -16.32 -2.81
CA PHE A 223 -4.02 -16.09 -2.09
C PHE A 223 -4.80 -17.35 -1.76
N GLY A 224 -4.64 -18.44 -2.51
CA GLY A 224 -5.32 -19.71 -2.26
C GLY A 224 -5.13 -20.23 -0.83
N PRO A 225 -3.88 -20.39 -0.34
CA PRO A 225 -3.60 -20.79 1.03
C PRO A 225 -4.14 -19.79 2.07
N MET A 226 -4.08 -18.48 1.79
CA MET A 226 -4.61 -17.46 2.69
C MET A 226 -6.13 -17.55 2.82
N LEU A 227 -6.85 -17.73 1.70
CA LEU A 227 -8.31 -17.87 1.69
C LEU A 227 -8.76 -19.16 2.38
N LEU A 228 -8.01 -20.26 2.21
CA LEU A 228 -8.25 -21.50 2.93
C LEU A 228 -8.07 -21.32 4.45
N ALA A 229 -6.99 -20.65 4.86
CA ALA A 229 -6.75 -20.31 6.26
C ALA A 229 -7.84 -19.39 6.81
N ALA A 230 -8.26 -18.37 6.06
CA ALA A 230 -9.33 -17.45 6.44
C ALA A 230 -10.66 -18.19 6.67
N ARG A 231 -11.02 -19.11 5.75
CA ARG A 231 -12.21 -19.96 5.89
C ARG A 231 -12.16 -20.83 7.15
N ARG A 232 -11.01 -21.47 7.42
CA ARG A 232 -10.82 -22.27 8.64
C ARG A 232 -10.91 -21.44 9.92
N LEU A 233 -10.41 -20.21 9.88
CA LEU A 233 -10.49 -19.25 10.99
C LEU A 233 -11.84 -18.53 11.09
N LYS A 234 -12.79 -18.80 10.18
CA LYS A 234 -14.07 -18.08 10.04
C LYS A 234 -13.88 -16.56 9.92
N PHE A 235 -12.78 -16.14 9.31
CA PHE A 235 -12.39 -14.74 9.20
C PHE A 235 -12.79 -14.18 7.83
N LYS A 236 -13.71 -13.20 7.83
CA LYS A 236 -14.18 -12.56 6.59
C LYS A 236 -13.14 -11.56 6.09
N VAL A 237 -12.71 -11.74 4.86
CA VAL A 237 -11.70 -10.90 4.22
C VAL A 237 -12.17 -10.33 2.88
N VAL A 238 -11.58 -9.20 2.51
CA VAL A 238 -11.75 -8.53 1.23
C VAL A 238 -10.39 -8.36 0.57
N TYR A 239 -10.31 -8.62 -0.74
CA TYR A 239 -9.12 -8.36 -1.54
C TYR A 239 -9.08 -6.88 -1.93
N ARG A 240 -7.92 -6.25 -1.77
CA ARG A 240 -7.65 -4.89 -2.24
C ARG A 240 -6.31 -4.87 -2.97
N TYR A 241 -6.30 -4.36 -4.20
CA TYR A 241 -5.06 -4.10 -4.92
C TYR A 241 -4.44 -2.77 -4.48
N TRP A 242 -3.17 -2.58 -4.82
CA TRP A 242 -2.43 -1.35 -4.51
C TRP A 242 -2.04 -0.65 -5.80
N GLU A 243 -2.73 0.46 -6.07
CA GLU A 243 -2.61 1.27 -7.28
C GLU A 243 -1.19 1.82 -7.43
N SER A 244 -0.64 2.40 -6.36
CA SER A 244 0.76 2.83 -6.27
C SER A 244 1.76 1.70 -6.52
N GLY A 245 1.43 0.49 -6.07
CA GLY A 245 2.23 -0.71 -6.36
C GLY A 245 2.27 -1.04 -7.86
N MET A 246 1.20 -0.76 -8.61
CA MET A 246 1.15 -0.96 -10.06
C MET A 246 2.04 0.06 -10.79
N ILE A 247 2.06 1.32 -10.33
CA ILE A 247 2.94 2.36 -10.86
C ILE A 247 4.40 1.94 -10.67
N LEU A 248 4.76 1.52 -9.46
CA LEU A 248 6.12 1.05 -9.16
C LEU A 248 6.50 -0.19 -9.99
N ALA A 249 5.61 -1.18 -10.10
CA ALA A 249 5.83 -2.36 -10.92
C ALA A 249 6.09 -2.00 -12.39
N THR A 250 5.29 -1.09 -12.93
CA THR A 250 5.45 -0.57 -14.30
C THR A 250 6.79 0.11 -14.48
N ALA A 251 7.20 0.97 -13.55
CA ALA A 251 8.50 1.65 -13.60
C ALA A 251 9.67 0.65 -13.55
N ILE A 252 9.60 -0.35 -12.66
CA ILE A 252 10.63 -1.40 -12.55
C ILE A 252 10.76 -2.17 -13.86
N THR A 253 9.64 -2.58 -14.45
CA THR A 253 9.64 -3.30 -15.73
C THR A 253 10.14 -2.42 -16.88
N LEU A 254 9.69 -1.17 -16.97
CA LEU A 254 10.06 -0.27 -18.07
C LEU A 254 11.51 0.20 -18.02
N PHE A 255 12.04 0.56 -16.85
CA PHE A 255 13.37 1.19 -16.77
C PHE A 255 14.48 0.19 -16.49
N PHE A 256 14.18 -0.90 -15.79
CA PHE A 256 15.20 -1.85 -15.34
C PHE A 256 15.06 -3.24 -15.97
N SER A 257 14.05 -3.45 -16.83
CA SER A 257 13.68 -4.78 -17.32
C SER A 257 13.51 -5.79 -16.17
N GLY A 258 13.05 -5.29 -15.02
CA GLY A 258 12.89 -6.06 -13.78
C GLY A 258 11.46 -6.56 -13.59
N VAL A 259 11.29 -7.45 -12.60
CA VAL A 259 9.99 -7.95 -12.17
C VAL A 259 9.73 -7.50 -10.74
N PHE A 260 8.59 -6.84 -10.55
CA PHE A 260 8.05 -6.53 -9.24
C PHE A 260 6.57 -6.88 -9.22
N VAL A 261 6.22 -7.88 -8.42
CA VAL A 261 4.85 -8.38 -8.35
C VAL A 261 4.13 -7.68 -7.19
N THR A 262 3.23 -6.76 -7.53
CA THR A 262 2.36 -6.12 -6.54
C THR A 262 1.12 -6.99 -6.33
N PHE A 263 1.15 -7.85 -5.31
CA PHE A 263 0.03 -8.75 -5.04
C PHE A 263 -1.26 -8.05 -4.59
N GLY A 264 -1.16 -6.86 -3.99
CA GLY A 264 -2.23 -6.35 -3.13
C GLY A 264 -2.28 -7.11 -1.80
N GLY A 265 -3.42 -7.08 -1.13
CA GLY A 265 -3.59 -7.76 0.15
C GLY A 265 -5.01 -8.22 0.44
N LEU A 266 -5.11 -9.23 1.34
CA LEU A 266 -6.37 -9.58 2.00
C LEU A 266 -6.47 -8.81 3.32
N TYR A 267 -7.55 -8.05 3.46
CA TYR A 267 -7.84 -7.21 4.63
C TYR A 267 -9.11 -7.69 5.33
N PRO A 268 -9.29 -7.41 6.63
CA PRO A 268 -10.55 -7.66 7.30
C PRO A 268 -11.71 -6.96 6.58
N ASN A 269 -12.82 -7.66 6.35
CA ASN A 269 -14.01 -7.04 5.78
C ASN A 269 -14.79 -6.28 6.85
N LYS A 270 -14.19 -5.18 7.35
CA LYS A 270 -14.73 -4.29 8.39
C LYS A 270 -14.34 -2.86 8.06
N ALA A 271 -15.26 -1.91 8.27
CA ALA A 271 -14.98 -0.48 8.07
C ALA A 271 -13.98 0.05 9.12
N VAL A 272 -14.14 -0.41 10.36
CA VAL A 272 -13.32 -0.06 11.52
C VAL A 272 -12.83 -1.36 12.13
N TRP A 273 -11.52 -1.48 12.33
CA TRP A 273 -10.92 -2.66 12.96
C TRP A 273 -9.60 -2.28 13.63
N ARG A 274 -9.06 -3.13 14.51
CA ARG A 274 -7.81 -2.86 15.22
C ARG A 274 -6.74 -3.87 14.84
N GLU A 275 -5.59 -3.37 14.43
CA GLU A 275 -4.47 -4.20 14.02
C GLU A 275 -4.03 -5.15 15.13
N ASP A 276 -3.92 -4.65 16.35
CA ASP A 276 -3.49 -5.46 17.50
C ASP A 276 -4.37 -6.67 17.78
N HIS A 277 -5.65 -6.58 17.47
CA HIS A 277 -6.59 -7.68 17.68
C HIS A 277 -6.51 -8.71 16.54
N GLU A 278 -6.25 -8.26 15.32
CA GLU A 278 -6.32 -9.11 14.12
C GLU A 278 -4.94 -9.59 13.64
N LYS A 279 -3.83 -9.06 14.17
CA LYS A 279 -2.46 -9.38 13.72
C LYS A 279 -2.14 -10.87 13.75
N GLN A 280 -2.60 -11.59 14.78
CA GLN A 280 -2.42 -13.04 14.88
C GLN A 280 -3.18 -13.80 13.80
N THR A 281 -4.41 -13.38 13.50
CA THR A 281 -5.22 -13.96 12.42
C THR A 281 -4.59 -13.70 11.05
N LEU A 282 -4.14 -12.46 10.81
CA LEU A 282 -3.45 -12.07 9.58
C LEU A 282 -2.12 -12.83 9.41
N PHE A 283 -1.38 -13.06 10.49
CA PHE A 283 -0.18 -13.90 10.49
C PHE A 283 -0.50 -15.35 10.11
N LYS A 284 -1.48 -15.99 10.76
CA LYS A 284 -1.90 -17.38 10.48
C LYS A 284 -2.39 -17.57 9.04
N MET A 285 -2.94 -16.53 8.43
CA MET A 285 -3.29 -16.54 7.01
C MET A 285 -2.08 -16.37 6.09
N THR A 286 -1.15 -15.51 6.45
CA THR A 286 0.00 -15.13 5.61
C THR A 286 1.08 -16.21 5.60
N LEU A 287 1.32 -16.88 6.73
CA LEU A 287 2.38 -17.87 6.85
C LEU A 287 2.23 -19.04 5.85
N PRO A 288 1.06 -19.72 5.69
CA PRO A 288 0.89 -20.77 4.69
C PRO A 288 1.16 -20.30 3.25
N SER A 289 0.77 -19.06 2.93
CA SER A 289 1.02 -18.46 1.62
C SER A 289 2.50 -18.29 1.33
N VAL A 290 3.25 -17.74 2.29
CA VAL A 290 4.71 -17.60 2.21
C VAL A 290 5.39 -18.96 2.07
N LEU A 291 4.97 -19.96 2.85
CA LEU A 291 5.53 -21.32 2.75
C LEU A 291 5.28 -21.93 1.37
N VAL A 292 4.06 -21.82 0.83
CA VAL A 292 3.74 -22.31 -0.53
C VAL A 292 4.57 -21.60 -1.59
N LEU A 293 4.74 -20.29 -1.52
CA LEU A 293 5.57 -19.54 -2.46
C LEU A 293 7.06 -19.90 -2.35
N LEU A 294 7.59 -20.08 -1.13
CA LEU A 294 8.96 -20.54 -0.92
C LEU A 294 9.18 -21.95 -1.47
N THR A 295 8.25 -22.88 -1.22
CA THR A 295 8.32 -24.23 -1.78
C THR A 295 8.27 -24.21 -3.30
N ALA A 296 7.33 -23.45 -3.89
CA ALA A 296 7.23 -23.32 -5.34
C ALA A 296 8.48 -22.65 -5.93
N SER A 297 9.08 -21.68 -5.24
CA SER A 297 10.36 -21.10 -5.61
C SER A 297 11.51 -22.11 -5.54
N ALA A 298 11.59 -22.93 -4.48
CA ALA A 298 12.62 -23.96 -4.37
C ALA A 298 12.47 -25.02 -5.46
N VAL A 299 11.24 -25.46 -5.76
CA VAL A 299 10.96 -26.37 -6.89
C VAL A 299 11.40 -25.75 -8.21
N ALA A 300 11.08 -24.49 -8.45
CA ALA A 300 11.44 -23.81 -9.69
C ALA A 300 12.94 -23.61 -9.84
N VAL A 301 13.67 -23.33 -8.75
CA VAL A 301 15.13 -23.13 -8.78
C VAL A 301 15.88 -24.46 -8.88
N PHE A 302 15.49 -25.49 -8.12
CA PHE A 302 16.26 -26.73 -8.01
C PHE A 302 15.78 -27.86 -8.89
N LEU A 303 14.47 -28.02 -9.10
CA LEU A 303 13.92 -29.18 -9.83
C LEU A 303 13.68 -28.90 -11.30
N PHE A 304 13.28 -27.69 -11.68
CA PHE A 304 13.05 -27.35 -13.09
C PHE A 304 14.29 -27.52 -13.99
N PRO A 305 15.53 -27.18 -13.56
CA PRO A 305 16.73 -27.43 -14.38
C PRO A 305 17.00 -28.93 -14.63
N LEU A 306 16.56 -29.79 -13.72
CA LEU A 306 16.72 -31.24 -13.82
C LEU A 306 15.68 -31.89 -14.73
N TYR A 307 14.53 -31.22 -14.91
CA TYR A 307 13.44 -31.71 -15.74
C TYR A 307 13.57 -31.18 -17.18
N ARG A 308 13.65 -32.09 -18.16
CA ARG A 308 13.77 -31.75 -19.59
C ARG A 308 12.47 -32.13 -20.32
N PRO A 309 11.43 -31.28 -20.31
CA PRO A 309 10.20 -31.59 -21.01
C PRO A 309 10.40 -31.50 -22.52
N ASN A 310 9.75 -32.41 -23.27
CA ASN A 310 9.75 -32.39 -24.73
C ASN A 310 8.82 -31.31 -25.32
N ASN A 311 7.96 -30.69 -24.50
CA ASN A 311 7.01 -29.66 -24.94
C ASN A 311 7.64 -28.25 -24.83
N PRO A 312 7.87 -27.54 -25.94
CA PRO A 312 8.48 -26.19 -25.93
C PRO A 312 7.72 -25.19 -25.05
N ARG A 313 6.38 -25.28 -25.03
CA ARG A 313 5.54 -24.37 -24.23
C ARG A 313 5.73 -24.60 -22.73
N LEU A 314 5.99 -25.83 -22.33
CA LEU A 314 6.26 -26.16 -20.94
C LEU A 314 7.64 -25.64 -20.52
N ILE A 315 8.63 -25.70 -21.42
CA ILE A 315 9.95 -25.09 -21.20
C ILE A 315 9.81 -23.57 -20.96
N GLU A 316 9.09 -22.87 -21.83
CA GLU A 316 8.85 -21.42 -21.70
C GLU A 316 8.12 -21.08 -20.39
N LEU A 317 7.04 -21.82 -20.07
CA LEU A 317 6.29 -21.64 -18.83
C LEU A 317 7.18 -21.83 -17.60
N MET A 318 7.96 -22.92 -17.56
CA MET A 318 8.87 -23.20 -16.47
C MET A 318 9.96 -22.14 -16.34
N GLY A 319 10.52 -21.67 -17.47
CA GLY A 319 11.52 -20.61 -17.49
C GLY A 319 11.00 -19.28 -16.93
N LEU A 320 9.84 -18.84 -17.39
CA LEU A 320 9.20 -17.62 -16.88
C LEU A 320 8.82 -17.75 -15.40
N PHE A 321 8.28 -18.91 -15.00
CA PHE A 321 7.90 -19.14 -13.61
C PHE A 321 9.13 -19.17 -12.70
N ARG A 322 10.20 -19.87 -13.10
CA ARG A 322 11.52 -19.88 -12.42
C ARG A 322 12.12 -18.48 -12.29
N PHE A 323 11.93 -17.63 -13.30
CA PHE A 323 12.36 -16.25 -13.23
C PHE A 323 11.50 -15.41 -12.27
N ILE A 324 10.16 -15.52 -12.31
CA ILE A 324 9.26 -14.60 -11.59
C ILE A 324 9.10 -14.97 -10.11
N ILE A 325 8.93 -16.25 -9.78
CA ILE A 325 8.52 -16.65 -8.43
C ILE A 325 9.54 -16.31 -7.32
N PRO A 326 10.88 -16.45 -7.51
CA PRO A 326 11.84 -16.14 -6.47
C PRO A 326 11.86 -14.63 -6.15
N TYR A 327 11.76 -13.78 -7.17
CA TYR A 327 11.65 -12.33 -7.00
C TYR A 327 10.35 -11.95 -6.29
N ALA A 328 9.23 -12.57 -6.67
CA ALA A 328 7.95 -12.30 -6.06
C ALA A 328 7.94 -12.60 -4.55
N ILE A 329 8.48 -13.75 -4.12
CA ILE A 329 8.53 -14.10 -2.69
C ILE A 329 9.59 -13.29 -1.93
N PHE A 330 10.74 -13.00 -2.55
CA PHE A 330 11.77 -12.18 -1.93
C PHE A 330 11.27 -10.77 -1.65
N PHE A 331 10.64 -10.09 -2.62
CA PHE A 331 10.11 -8.75 -2.38
C PHE A 331 8.93 -8.74 -1.41
N ASP A 332 8.05 -9.75 -1.46
CA ASP A 332 6.96 -9.89 -0.48
C ASP A 332 7.47 -10.03 0.97
N LEU A 333 8.66 -10.61 1.17
CA LEU A 333 9.30 -10.71 2.48
C LEU A 333 10.18 -9.51 2.83
N LEU A 334 10.97 -9.01 1.88
CA LEU A 334 11.92 -7.91 2.07
C LEU A 334 11.21 -6.62 2.48
N LEU A 335 10.07 -6.34 1.84
CA LEU A 335 9.28 -5.14 2.08
C LEU A 335 8.47 -5.21 3.39
N GLY A 336 8.96 -5.92 4.41
CA GLY A 336 8.32 -5.99 5.73
C GLY A 336 8.49 -4.75 6.60
N ILE A 337 9.13 -3.69 6.12
CA ILE A 337 9.43 -2.44 6.84
C ILE A 337 8.70 -1.25 6.22
N ALA A 338 8.47 -0.20 7.01
CA ALA A 338 7.85 1.03 6.51
C ALA A 338 8.70 1.64 5.37
N PRO A 339 8.08 2.19 4.32
CA PRO A 339 6.63 2.38 4.15
C PRO A 339 5.88 1.17 3.57
N ALA A 340 6.53 0.06 3.19
CA ALA A 340 5.89 -1.05 2.46
C ALA A 340 5.40 -2.22 3.35
N ASN A 341 5.25 -1.99 4.65
CA ASN A 341 4.93 -3.00 5.69
C ASN A 341 3.58 -3.74 5.52
N ALA A 342 2.81 -3.42 4.49
CA ALA A 342 1.57 -4.09 4.12
C ALA A 342 1.78 -5.50 3.52
N MET A 343 2.98 -5.77 2.99
CA MET A 343 3.33 -7.06 2.38
C MET A 343 3.40 -8.22 3.38
N GLY A 344 3.53 -9.45 2.86
CA GLY A 344 3.57 -10.67 3.67
C GLY A 344 4.62 -10.63 4.77
N GLY A 345 5.83 -10.14 4.46
CA GLY A 345 6.92 -9.97 5.40
C GLY A 345 6.56 -9.07 6.58
N GLY A 346 5.81 -7.99 6.34
CA GLY A 346 5.41 -7.06 7.40
C GLY A 346 4.44 -7.69 8.39
N ARG A 347 3.52 -8.55 7.91
CA ARG A 347 2.58 -9.30 8.76
C ARG A 347 3.29 -10.34 9.62
N ILE A 348 4.28 -11.03 9.07
CA ILE A 348 5.09 -12.01 9.81
C ILE A 348 5.96 -11.30 10.84
N ARG A 349 6.70 -10.26 10.44
CA ARG A 349 7.62 -9.52 11.32
C ARG A 349 6.94 -8.95 12.55
N ARG A 350 5.70 -8.46 12.41
CA ARG A 350 4.89 -7.90 13.51
C ARG A 350 4.55 -8.91 14.61
N VAL A 351 4.50 -10.20 14.28
CA VAL A 351 4.20 -11.28 15.24
C VAL A 351 5.45 -12.04 15.66
N ASN A 352 6.33 -12.35 14.71
CA ASN A 352 7.57 -13.08 14.94
C ASN A 352 8.70 -12.55 14.03
N PRO A 353 9.51 -11.59 14.50
CA PRO A 353 10.58 -10.99 13.71
C PRO A 353 11.72 -11.97 13.39
N VAL A 354 11.98 -12.94 14.25
CA VAL A 354 13.01 -13.97 14.03
C VAL A 354 12.60 -14.88 12.87
N LEU A 355 11.36 -15.38 12.89
CA LEU A 355 10.83 -16.19 11.79
C LEU A 355 10.82 -15.41 10.48
N TRP A 356 10.45 -14.13 10.49
CA TRP A 356 10.55 -13.27 9.31
C TRP A 356 11.98 -13.20 8.75
N ALA A 357 12.98 -12.97 9.61
CA ALA A 357 14.37 -12.88 9.20
C ALA A 357 14.86 -14.21 8.59
N VAL A 358 14.49 -15.34 9.18
CA VAL A 358 14.81 -16.69 8.65
C VAL A 358 14.17 -16.89 7.27
N LEU A 359 12.88 -16.60 7.12
CA LEU A 359 12.18 -16.75 5.83
C LEU A 359 12.77 -15.81 4.76
N LEU A 360 13.13 -14.58 5.13
CA LEU A 360 13.80 -13.64 4.24
C LEU A 360 15.16 -14.17 3.79
N ALA A 361 15.97 -14.69 4.71
CA ALA A 361 17.27 -15.29 4.40
C ALA A 361 17.13 -16.48 3.43
N ILE A 362 16.16 -17.36 3.65
CA ILE A 362 15.86 -18.47 2.72
C ILE A 362 15.48 -17.93 1.33
N SER A 363 14.60 -16.93 1.25
CA SER A 363 14.23 -16.34 -0.04
C SER A 363 15.41 -15.66 -0.75
N ALA A 364 16.31 -15.03 0.00
CA ALA A 364 17.52 -14.42 -0.54
C ALA A 364 18.48 -15.46 -1.12
N VAL A 365 18.68 -16.58 -0.42
CA VAL A 365 19.47 -17.72 -0.94
C VAL A 365 18.88 -18.26 -2.23
N LEU A 366 17.55 -18.46 -2.29
CA LEU A 366 16.88 -18.89 -3.52
C LEU A 366 17.09 -17.91 -4.68
N MET A 367 17.03 -16.60 -4.43
CA MET A 367 17.33 -15.59 -5.43
C MET A 367 18.79 -15.62 -5.91
N VAL A 368 19.76 -15.77 -5.00
CA VAL A 368 21.18 -15.85 -5.36
C VAL A 368 21.46 -17.10 -6.18
N VAL A 369 20.94 -18.26 -5.76
CA VAL A 369 21.09 -19.52 -6.52
C VAL A 369 20.48 -19.38 -7.91
N GLN A 370 19.31 -18.75 -8.03
CA GLN A 370 18.66 -18.48 -9.32
C GLN A 370 19.49 -17.59 -10.24
N PHE A 371 20.36 -16.73 -9.71
CA PHE A 371 21.20 -15.85 -10.52
C PHE A 371 22.49 -16.53 -11.02
N ILE A 372 22.99 -17.51 -10.26
CA ILE A 372 24.23 -18.24 -10.58
C ILE A 372 23.99 -19.55 -11.36
N THR A 373 22.74 -20.01 -11.43
CA THR A 373 22.30 -21.24 -12.14
C THR A 373 21.29 -20.91 -13.21
#